data_AF-A0A971FLW9-F1
#
_entry.id   AF-A0A971FLW9-F1
#
_cell.length_a   1.000
_cell.length_b   1.000
_cell.length_c   1.000
_cell.angle_alpha   90.00
_cell.angle_beta   90.00
_cell.angle_gamma   90.00
#
_symmetry.space_group_name_H-M   'P 1'
#
loop_
_entity.id
_entity.type
_entity.pdbx_description
1 polymer ?
#
loop_
_entity_poly.entity_id
_entity_poly.type
_entity_poly.pdbx_seq_one_letter_code
_entity_poly.pdbx_strand_id
1 'polypeptide(L)'
;MPFAFPSHQGLIAPLWRRWPGLFDVPALFIGAAMPDVVDGIIGVTRGHLGQGLGHSLIALPLLCVPGGLVLWWLARVACRNLSLCRCDNFWTRAWNAGLASVQAPPAPGTRLRQAVVIGLSMSLGVFSHLLFDLISHGGFVWFYPWMPKTKIFPAWWYIVWTEVSVPGYKQYAIGPHFLMWIFLGILGIVLLFYPYLRKEN
;
A
#
# COMPACT_ATOMS: atom_id res chain seq x y z
N MET A 1 1.52 -0.05 -11.05
CA MET A 1 2.91 0.38 -11.30
C MET A 1 3.87 -0.68 -10.77
N PRO A 2 4.97 -1.02 -11.48
CA PRO A 2 5.84 -2.14 -11.09
C PRO A 2 6.56 -1.97 -9.73
N PHE A 3 6.50 -0.80 -9.10
CA PHE A 3 7.08 -0.52 -7.78
C PHE A 3 6.07 -0.07 -6.71
N ALA A 4 4.75 -0.20 -6.95
CA ALA A 4 3.69 0.15 -5.99
C ALA A 4 3.87 -0.58 -4.64
N PHE A 5 4.20 -1.87 -4.72
CA PHE A 5 4.79 -2.62 -3.62
C PHE A 5 6.31 -2.60 -3.86
N PRO A 6 7.09 -1.77 -3.13
CA PRO A 6 7.05 -1.58 -1.67
C PRO A 6 7.05 -0.10 -1.24
N SER A 7 6.80 0.84 -2.15
CA SER A 7 6.85 2.26 -1.84
C SER A 7 5.85 2.63 -0.75
N HIS A 8 4.57 2.26 -0.91
CA HIS A 8 3.53 2.69 0.04
C HIS A 8 3.63 1.94 1.37
N GLN A 9 3.75 0.61 1.33
CA GLN A 9 3.79 -0.22 2.54
C GLN A 9 5.12 -0.11 3.28
N GLY A 10 6.23 0.09 2.57
CA GLY A 10 7.55 0.19 3.18
C GLY A 10 7.80 1.54 3.85
N LEU A 11 7.25 2.63 3.29
CA LEU A 11 7.42 3.97 3.88
C LEU A 11 6.66 4.15 5.20
N ILE A 12 5.58 3.40 5.42
CA ILE A 12 4.84 3.39 6.68
C ILE A 12 5.41 2.39 7.71
N ALA A 13 6.37 1.55 7.32
CA ALA A 13 6.99 0.57 8.20
C ALA A 13 7.62 1.14 9.49
N PRO A 14 8.28 2.31 9.46
CA PRO A 14 8.83 2.90 10.69
C PRO A 14 7.77 3.23 11.73
N LEU A 15 6.53 3.56 11.32
CA LEU A 15 5.46 3.96 12.24
C LEU A 15 5.06 2.79 13.16
N TRP A 16 4.81 1.60 12.61
CA TRP A 16 4.48 0.45 13.45
C TRP A 16 5.66 -0.04 14.28
N ARG A 17 6.91 0.14 13.82
CA ARG A 17 8.07 -0.25 14.61
C ARG A 17 8.26 0.65 15.81
N ARG A 18 7.99 1.95 15.63
CA ARG A 18 8.08 2.92 16.72
C ARG A 18 6.98 2.71 17.76
N TRP A 19 5.79 2.30 17.32
CA TRP A 19 4.61 2.11 18.17
C TRP A 19 3.81 0.84 17.83
N PRO A 20 4.34 -0.36 18.11
CA PRO A 20 3.73 -1.62 17.67
C PRO A 20 2.36 -1.91 18.30
N GLY A 21 2.07 -1.34 19.47
CA GLY A 21 0.77 -1.50 20.13
C GLY A 21 -0.35 -0.59 19.60
N LEU A 22 -0.05 0.32 18.68
CA LEU A 22 -1.03 1.27 18.11
C LEU A 22 -1.55 0.85 16.74
N PHE A 23 -0.91 -0.12 16.09
CA PHE A 23 -1.21 -0.47 14.70
C PHE A 23 -1.42 -1.97 14.53
N ASP A 24 -2.41 -2.32 13.70
CA ASP A 24 -2.53 -3.65 13.10
C ASP A 24 -1.76 -3.62 11.77
N VAL A 25 -0.59 -4.27 11.77
CA VAL A 25 0.34 -4.26 10.64
C VAL A 25 -0.32 -4.78 9.35
N PRO A 26 -1.01 -5.93 9.34
CA PRO A 26 -1.73 -6.41 8.16
C PRO A 26 -2.76 -5.39 7.63
N ALA A 27 -3.57 -4.80 8.52
CA ALA A 27 -4.57 -3.82 8.12
C ALA A 27 -3.94 -2.58 7.49
N LEU A 28 -2.81 -2.12 8.03
CA LEU A 28 -2.08 -0.98 7.50
C LEU A 28 -1.55 -1.26 6.07
N PHE A 29 -0.95 -2.44 5.82
CA PHE A 29 -0.45 -2.82 4.49
C PHE A 29 -1.57 -3.00 3.48
N ILE A 30 -2.63 -3.71 3.89
CA ILE A 30 -3.79 -3.96 3.04
C ILE A 30 -4.43 -2.64 2.68
N GLY A 31 -4.64 -1.76 3.67
CA GLY A 31 -5.14 -0.41 3.44
C GLY A 31 -4.30 0.37 2.43
N ALA A 32 -2.98 0.35 2.59
CA ALA A 32 -2.07 0.98 1.64
C ALA A 32 -2.12 0.36 0.23
N ALA A 33 -2.57 -0.88 0.05
CA ALA A 33 -2.77 -1.46 -1.28
C ALA A 33 -4.17 -1.20 -1.88
N MET A 34 -5.16 -0.83 -1.07
CA MET A 34 -6.56 -0.83 -1.50
C MET A 34 -6.90 0.14 -2.63
N PRO A 35 -6.34 1.36 -2.73
CA PRO A 35 -6.60 2.24 -3.87
C PRO A 35 -6.28 1.58 -5.22
N ASP A 36 -5.12 0.90 -5.30
CA ASP A 36 -4.69 0.15 -6.47
C ASP A 36 -5.55 -1.09 -6.73
N VAL A 37 -5.98 -1.80 -5.67
CA VAL A 37 -6.89 -2.95 -5.81
C VAL A 37 -8.22 -2.51 -6.41
N VAL A 38 -8.82 -1.43 -5.90
CA VAL A 38 -10.09 -0.89 -6.40
C VAL A 38 -9.96 -0.47 -7.86
N ASP A 39 -8.93 0.29 -8.20
CA ASP A 39 -8.72 0.72 -9.59
C ASP A 39 -8.28 -0.40 -10.51
N GLY A 40 -7.60 -1.44 -10.01
CA GLY A 40 -7.28 -2.65 -10.75
C GLY A 40 -8.53 -3.42 -11.16
N ILE A 41 -9.46 -3.64 -10.22
CA ILE A 41 -10.75 -4.29 -10.49
C ILE A 41 -11.55 -3.49 -11.52
N ILE A 42 -11.59 -2.16 -11.38
CA ILE A 42 -12.26 -1.27 -12.34
C ILE A 42 -11.52 -1.26 -13.69
N GLY A 43 -10.20 -1.35 -13.68
CA GLY A 43 -9.37 -1.38 -14.89
C GLY A 43 -9.60 -2.62 -15.73
N VAL A 44 -9.82 -3.78 -15.09
CA VAL A 44 -10.21 -5.02 -15.78
C VAL A 44 -11.49 -4.83 -16.56
N THR A 45 -12.50 -4.17 -16.00
CA THR A 45 -13.78 -3.93 -16.70
C THR A 45 -13.69 -2.84 -17.77
N ARG A 46 -12.79 -1.86 -17.60
CA ARG A 46 -12.54 -0.78 -18.58
C ARG A 46 -11.58 -1.16 -19.71
N GLY A 47 -10.88 -2.28 -19.61
CA GLY A 47 -9.88 -2.74 -20.57
C GLY A 47 -8.53 -2.00 -20.50
N HIS A 48 -8.32 -1.14 -19.50
CA HIS A 48 -7.03 -0.49 -19.25
C HIS A 48 -6.89 -0.08 -17.78
N LEU A 49 -5.66 -0.13 -17.27
CA LEU A 49 -5.25 0.33 -15.95
C LEU A 49 -5.08 1.85 -15.94
N GLY A 50 -5.32 2.45 -14.78
CA GLY A 50 -5.14 3.88 -14.54
C GLY A 50 -5.71 4.28 -13.18
N GLN A 51 -5.25 5.42 -12.66
CA GLN A 51 -5.84 6.02 -11.46
C GLN A 51 -7.28 6.48 -11.76
N GLY A 52 -8.21 6.09 -10.91
CA GLY A 52 -9.63 6.32 -11.09
C GLY A 52 -10.35 6.53 -9.77
N LEU A 53 -11.38 5.71 -9.51
CA LEU A 53 -12.21 5.83 -8.32
C LEU A 53 -11.42 5.49 -7.05
N GLY A 54 -10.58 4.46 -7.07
CA GLY A 54 -9.80 4.03 -5.91
C GLY A 54 -8.88 5.11 -5.34
N HIS A 55 -8.44 6.04 -6.18
CA HIS A 55 -7.60 7.18 -5.81
C HIS A 55 -8.38 8.48 -5.51
N SER A 56 -9.69 8.41 -5.26
CA SER A 56 -10.51 9.56 -4.87
C SER A 56 -10.81 9.57 -3.38
N LEU A 57 -10.86 10.76 -2.76
CA LEU A 57 -11.16 10.94 -1.32
C LEU A 57 -12.48 10.30 -0.89
N ILE A 58 -13.48 10.30 -1.78
CA ILE A 58 -14.78 9.69 -1.50
C ILE A 58 -14.73 8.15 -1.49
N ALA A 59 -13.86 7.55 -2.32
CA ALA A 59 -13.73 6.10 -2.37
C ALA A 59 -12.96 5.53 -1.18
N LEU A 60 -12.20 6.33 -0.42
CA LEU A 60 -11.51 5.82 0.78
C LEU A 60 -12.48 5.20 1.78
N PRO A 61 -13.42 5.97 2.37
CA PRO A 61 -14.33 5.41 3.36
C PRO A 61 -15.38 4.49 2.74
N LEU A 62 -15.75 4.67 1.47
CA LEU A 62 -16.85 3.94 0.84
C LEU A 62 -16.43 2.62 0.19
N LEU A 63 -15.21 2.53 -0.35
CA LEU A 63 -14.73 1.37 -1.11
C LEU A 63 -13.46 0.78 -0.50
N CYS A 64 -12.44 1.61 -0.29
CA CYS A 64 -11.11 1.13 0.11
C CYS A 64 -11.11 0.57 1.54
N VAL A 65 -11.70 1.28 2.51
CA VAL A 65 -11.75 0.81 3.90
C VAL A 65 -12.63 -0.43 4.03
N PRO A 66 -13.89 -0.46 3.53
CA PRO A 66 -14.73 -1.67 3.62
C PRO A 66 -14.11 -2.86 2.86
N GLY A 67 -13.65 -2.65 1.63
CA GLY A 67 -13.00 -3.69 0.84
C GLY A 67 -11.71 -4.19 1.48
N GLY A 68 -10.93 -3.30 2.09
CA GLY A 68 -9.73 -3.63 2.83
C GLY A 68 -10.01 -4.44 4.08
N LEU A 69 -11.09 -4.14 4.82
CA LEU A 69 -11.51 -4.94 5.97
C LEU A 69 -11.92 -6.36 5.56
N VAL A 70 -12.62 -6.50 4.44
CA VAL A 70 -12.96 -7.82 3.87
C VAL A 70 -11.69 -8.57 3.47
N LEU A 71 -10.76 -7.92 2.75
CA LEU A 71 -9.50 -8.52 2.33
C LEU A 71 -8.61 -8.89 3.53
N TRP A 72 -8.58 -8.06 4.56
CA TRP A 72 -7.89 -8.35 5.82
C TRP A 72 -8.48 -9.58 6.51
N TRP A 73 -9.80 -9.68 6.59
CA TRP A 73 -10.45 -10.86 7.18
C TRP A 73 -10.14 -12.12 6.37
N LEU A 74 -10.24 -12.05 5.04
CA LEU A 74 -9.91 -13.15 4.14
C LEU A 74 -8.44 -13.58 4.28
N ALA A 75 -7.51 -12.62 4.35
CA ALA A 75 -6.09 -12.91 4.56
C ALA A 75 -5.87 -13.66 5.88
N ARG A 76 -6.53 -13.25 6.97
CA ARG A 76 -6.45 -13.96 8.25
C ARG A 76 -7.00 -15.38 8.18
N VAL A 77 -8.15 -15.57 7.53
CA VAL A 77 -8.76 -16.89 7.35
C VAL A 77 -7.85 -17.80 6.53
N ALA A 78 -7.36 -17.30 5.38
CA ALA A 78 -6.49 -18.06 4.49
C ALA A 78 -5.16 -18.42 5.14
N CYS A 79 -4.58 -17.51 5.94
CA CYS A 79 -3.30 -17.73 6.60
C CYS A 79 -3.39 -18.53 7.89
N ARG A 80 -4.58 -18.75 8.48
CA ARG A 80 -4.73 -19.34 9.83
C ARG A 80 -4.02 -20.70 9.99
N ASN A 81 -4.00 -21.52 8.95
CA ASN A 81 -3.45 -22.88 9.01
C ASN A 81 -2.08 -23.01 8.35
N LEU A 82 -1.49 -21.91 7.87
CA LEU A 82 -0.16 -21.94 7.29
C LEU A 82 0.89 -22.08 8.39
N SER A 83 1.87 -22.95 8.17
CA SER A 83 2.98 -23.15 9.08
C SER A 83 4.13 -22.21 8.77
N LEU A 84 4.86 -21.77 9.80
CA LEU A 84 6.11 -21.04 9.63
C LEU A 84 7.15 -21.93 8.96
N CYS A 85 7.92 -21.35 8.04
CA CYS A 85 9.02 -22.03 7.38
C CYS A 85 10.22 -22.15 8.33
N ARG A 86 10.92 -23.30 8.31
CA ARG A 86 12.03 -23.60 9.26
C ARG A 86 13.41 -23.11 8.80
N CYS A 87 13.53 -22.59 7.59
CA CYS A 87 14.82 -22.17 7.03
C CYS A 87 15.31 -20.84 7.65
N ASP A 88 16.63 -20.70 7.88
CA ASP A 88 17.22 -19.43 8.34
C ASP A 88 17.83 -18.63 7.16
N ASN A 89 16.99 -18.24 6.21
CA ASN A 89 17.38 -17.29 5.17
C ASN A 89 16.51 -16.03 5.24
N PHE A 90 16.98 -14.96 4.60
CA PHE A 90 16.32 -13.65 4.59
C PHE A 90 14.83 -13.73 4.18
N TRP A 91 14.53 -14.44 3.09
CA TRP A 91 13.18 -14.57 2.57
C TRP A 91 12.25 -15.29 3.55
N THR A 92 12.75 -16.35 4.19
CA THR A 92 12.02 -17.07 5.21
C THR A 92 11.74 -16.22 6.45
N ARG A 93 12.71 -15.42 6.92
CA ARG A 93 12.49 -14.51 8.05
C ARG A 93 11.43 -13.45 7.74
N ALA A 94 11.50 -12.83 6.56
CA ALA A 94 10.52 -11.84 6.12
C ALA A 94 9.12 -12.45 5.96
N TRP A 95 9.03 -13.65 5.35
CA TRP A 95 7.78 -14.40 5.21
C TRP A 95 7.17 -14.74 6.57
N ASN A 96 7.97 -15.34 7.47
CA ASN A 96 7.50 -15.74 8.80
C ASN A 96 7.03 -14.55 9.62
N ALA A 97 7.70 -13.40 9.53
CA ALA A 97 7.27 -12.19 10.21
C ALA A 97 5.93 -11.66 9.69
N GLY A 98 5.76 -11.66 8.35
CA GLY A 98 4.48 -11.34 7.71
C GLY A 98 3.37 -12.28 8.17
N LEU A 99 3.59 -13.60 8.09
CA LEU A 99 2.63 -14.61 8.48
C LEU A 99 2.25 -14.52 9.96
N ALA A 100 3.23 -14.35 10.85
CA ALA A 100 3.01 -14.18 12.28
C ALA A 100 2.14 -12.93 12.58
N SER A 101 2.37 -11.83 11.87
CA SER A 101 1.56 -10.60 12.04
C SER A 101 0.09 -10.80 11.67
N VAL A 102 -0.19 -11.61 10.64
CA VAL A 102 -1.55 -11.93 10.18
C VAL A 102 -2.25 -12.91 11.14
N GLN A 103 -1.49 -13.86 11.68
CA GLN A 103 -2.01 -14.90 12.57
C GLN A 103 -2.21 -14.43 14.02
N ALA A 104 -1.57 -13.34 14.45
CA ALA A 104 -1.57 -12.86 15.83
C ALA A 104 -3.01 -12.73 16.40
N PRO A 105 -3.40 -13.53 17.42
CA PRO A 105 -4.75 -13.48 17.96
C PRO A 105 -5.00 -12.20 18.76
N PRO A 106 -6.26 -11.75 18.88
CA PRO A 106 -6.65 -10.74 19.87
C PRO A 106 -6.21 -11.14 21.28
N ALA A 107 -5.80 -10.17 22.09
CA ALA A 107 -5.80 -10.38 23.53
C ALA A 107 -7.25 -10.62 24.03
N PRO A 108 -7.47 -11.49 25.03
CA PRO A 108 -8.78 -11.67 25.64
C PRO A 108 -9.35 -10.34 26.14
N GLY A 109 -10.64 -10.08 25.88
CA GLY A 109 -11.33 -8.86 26.33
C GLY A 109 -11.04 -7.59 25.52
N THR A 110 -10.16 -7.61 24.51
CA THR A 110 -9.80 -6.39 23.74
C THR A 110 -10.46 -6.28 22.37
N ARG A 111 -11.56 -7.01 22.11
CA ARG A 111 -12.17 -7.10 20.77
C ARG A 111 -12.57 -5.74 20.18
N LEU A 112 -13.25 -4.89 20.95
CA LEU A 112 -13.65 -3.56 20.49
C LEU A 112 -12.44 -2.68 20.19
N ARG A 113 -11.48 -2.62 21.12
CA ARG A 113 -10.23 -1.88 20.95
C ARG A 113 -9.49 -2.35 19.70
N GLN A 114 -9.42 -3.65 19.46
CA GLN A 114 -8.75 -4.19 18.28
C GLN A 114 -9.49 -3.83 17.00
N ALA A 115 -10.82 -3.90 16.97
CA ALA A 115 -11.61 -3.46 15.82
C ALA A 115 -11.35 -1.99 15.48
N VAL A 116 -11.26 -1.13 16.50
CA VAL A 116 -10.86 0.28 16.33
C VAL A 116 -9.45 0.41 15.78
N VAL A 117 -8.47 -0.31 16.34
CA VAL A 117 -7.08 -0.31 15.86
C VAL A 117 -6.98 -0.78 14.41
N ILE A 118 -7.71 -1.83 14.03
CA ILE A 118 -7.78 -2.33 12.65
C ILE A 118 -8.38 -1.27 11.74
N GLY A 119 -9.52 -0.67 12.10
CA GLY A 119 -10.17 0.37 11.30
C GLY A 119 -9.30 1.61 11.11
N LEU A 120 -8.62 2.06 12.17
CA LEU A 120 -7.68 3.19 12.12
C LEU A 120 -6.43 2.86 11.29
N SER A 121 -5.87 1.67 11.48
CA SER A 121 -4.68 1.21 10.71
C SER A 121 -5.03 1.07 9.24
N MET A 122 -6.18 0.48 8.90
CA MET A 122 -6.69 0.40 7.54
C MET A 122 -6.83 1.78 6.92
N SER A 123 -7.54 2.69 7.61
CA SER A 123 -7.76 4.06 7.15
C SER A 123 -6.44 4.81 6.94
N LEU A 124 -5.50 4.69 7.88
CA LEU A 124 -4.17 5.29 7.77
C LEU A 124 -3.39 4.71 6.59
N GLY A 125 -3.48 3.41 6.37
CA GLY A 125 -2.86 2.73 5.21
C GLY A 125 -3.39 3.31 3.91
N VAL A 126 -4.71 3.33 3.72
CA VAL A 126 -5.36 3.89 2.53
C VAL A 126 -4.97 5.36 2.33
N PHE A 127 -5.00 6.17 3.39
CA PHE A 127 -4.63 7.57 3.31
C PHE A 127 -3.14 7.77 2.97
N SER A 128 -2.26 6.96 3.53
CA SER A 128 -0.82 7.03 3.25
C SER A 128 -0.51 6.76 1.77
N HIS A 129 -1.23 5.83 1.12
CA HIS A 129 -1.08 5.57 -0.31
C HIS A 129 -1.29 6.85 -1.11
N LEU A 130 -2.40 7.55 -0.85
CA LEU A 130 -2.75 8.79 -1.54
C LEU A 130 -1.78 9.93 -1.25
N LEU A 131 -1.28 10.03 -0.01
CA LEU A 131 -0.28 11.01 0.36
C LEU A 131 1.02 10.81 -0.44
N PHE A 132 1.49 9.57 -0.57
CA PHE A 132 2.67 9.27 -1.38
C PHE A 132 2.41 9.43 -2.88
N ASP A 133 1.19 9.15 -3.35
CA ASP A 133 0.78 9.41 -4.73
C ASP A 133 0.73 10.91 -5.04
N LEU A 134 0.28 11.73 -4.10
CA LEU A 134 0.29 13.18 -4.20
C LEU A 134 1.72 13.71 -4.37
N ILE A 135 2.65 13.21 -3.54
CA ILE A 135 4.07 13.61 -3.57
C ILE A 135 4.75 13.13 -4.86
N SER A 136 4.40 11.95 -5.36
CA SER A 136 5.08 11.35 -6.52
C SER A 136 4.54 11.83 -7.86
N HIS A 137 3.22 12.01 -8.01
CA HIS A 137 2.61 12.38 -9.29
C HIS A 137 2.26 13.87 -9.40
N GLY A 138 2.08 14.57 -8.27
CA GLY A 138 1.67 15.97 -8.26
C GLY A 138 0.30 16.26 -8.85
N GLY A 139 -0.43 15.23 -9.28
CA GLY A 139 -1.72 15.31 -9.95
C GLY A 139 -2.67 14.35 -9.27
N PHE A 140 -3.58 14.88 -8.47
CA PHE A 140 -4.43 14.07 -7.60
C PHE A 140 -5.90 14.32 -7.89
N VAL A 141 -6.67 13.25 -7.92
CA VAL A 141 -8.09 13.29 -8.24
C VAL A 141 -8.85 13.42 -6.93
N TRP A 142 -8.70 14.59 -6.29
CA TRP A 142 -9.09 14.85 -4.90
C TRP A 142 -10.46 14.29 -4.54
N PHE A 143 -11.54 14.91 -5.00
CA PHE A 143 -12.88 14.53 -4.56
C PHE A 143 -13.60 13.62 -5.56
N TYR A 144 -13.30 13.76 -6.85
CA TYR A 144 -14.13 13.18 -7.90
C TYR A 144 -13.28 12.69 -9.09
N PRO A 145 -13.43 11.42 -9.52
CA PRO A 145 -12.64 10.81 -10.59
C PRO A 145 -12.78 11.51 -11.96
N TRP A 146 -13.83 12.33 -12.14
CA TRP A 146 -14.10 13.10 -13.37
C TRP A 146 -13.54 14.53 -13.35
N MET A 147 -12.96 15.00 -12.23
CA MET A 147 -12.32 16.30 -12.20
C MET A 147 -10.91 16.22 -12.82
N PRO A 148 -10.49 17.25 -13.59
CA PRO A 148 -9.12 17.35 -14.06
C PRO A 148 -8.15 17.30 -12.88
N LYS A 149 -7.04 16.55 -13.05
CA LYS A 149 -5.98 16.48 -12.03
C LYS A 149 -5.42 17.88 -11.77
N THR A 150 -5.51 18.35 -10.55
CA THR A 150 -4.87 19.61 -10.14
C THR A 150 -3.36 19.43 -10.16
N LYS A 151 -2.65 20.27 -10.92
CA LYS A 151 -1.18 20.28 -10.94
C LYS A 151 -0.68 21.12 -9.76
N ILE A 152 -0.03 20.47 -8.80
CA ILE A 152 0.47 21.12 -7.57
C ILE A 152 1.96 21.47 -7.68
N PHE A 153 2.71 20.74 -8.50
CA PHE A 153 4.14 21.00 -8.71
C PHE A 153 4.39 21.97 -9.88
N PRO A 154 5.60 22.53 -10.01
CA PRO A 154 5.95 23.35 -11.16
C PRO A 154 5.91 22.56 -12.49
N ALA A 155 5.80 23.27 -13.61
CA ALA A 155 5.65 22.67 -14.94
C ALA A 155 6.73 21.63 -15.30
N TRP A 156 7.97 21.83 -14.83
CA TRP A 156 9.08 20.90 -15.09
C TRP A 156 8.83 19.51 -14.51
N TRP A 157 8.03 19.37 -13.44
CA TRP A 157 7.69 18.08 -12.82
C TRP A 157 6.91 17.16 -13.75
N TYR A 158 6.13 17.74 -14.67
CA TYR A 158 5.25 17.00 -15.58
C TYR A 158 5.85 16.80 -16.97
N ILE A 159 7.13 17.11 -17.16
CA ILE A 159 7.82 16.85 -18.43
C ILE A 159 7.93 15.34 -18.63
N VAL A 160 7.47 14.88 -19.79
CA VAL A 160 7.63 13.48 -20.23
C VAL A 160 8.92 13.39 -21.04
N TRP A 161 9.86 12.57 -20.58
CA TRP A 161 11.11 12.30 -21.29
C TRP A 161 10.95 11.21 -22.33
N THR A 162 10.17 10.17 -22.01
CA THR A 162 9.84 9.09 -22.94
C THR A 162 8.55 8.40 -22.51
N GLU A 163 7.92 7.67 -23.42
CA GLU A 163 6.80 6.79 -23.13
C GLU A 163 7.20 5.35 -23.37
N VAL A 164 6.72 4.44 -22.53
CA VAL A 164 6.97 3.00 -22.67
C VAL A 164 5.64 2.25 -22.65
N SER A 165 5.55 1.20 -23.47
CA SER A 165 4.41 0.29 -23.46
C SER A 165 4.52 -0.67 -22.29
N VAL A 166 3.59 -0.58 -21.35
CA VAL A 166 3.51 -1.46 -20.18
C VAL A 166 2.19 -2.23 -20.27
N PRO A 167 2.19 -3.57 -20.08
CA PRO A 167 0.95 -4.35 -20.09
C PRO A 167 -0.14 -3.74 -19.20
N GLY A 168 -1.34 -3.59 -19.76
CA GLY A 168 -2.48 -2.99 -19.08
C GLY A 168 -2.53 -1.45 -19.13
N TYR A 169 -1.45 -0.75 -19.48
CA TYR A 169 -1.45 0.71 -19.65
C TYR A 169 -1.48 1.08 -21.15
N LYS A 170 -2.15 2.19 -21.51
CA LYS A 170 -2.15 2.68 -22.89
C LYS A 170 -0.75 3.13 -23.32
N GLN A 171 -0.16 4.05 -22.57
CA GLN A 171 1.22 4.54 -22.67
C GLN A 171 1.66 4.97 -21.27
N TYR A 172 2.83 4.52 -20.82
CA TYR A 172 3.36 4.88 -19.50
C TYR A 172 4.44 5.95 -19.65
N ALA A 173 4.15 7.15 -19.17
CA ALA A 173 5.07 8.28 -19.22
C ALA A 173 6.20 8.14 -18.18
N ILE A 174 7.43 8.30 -18.64
CA ILE A 174 8.64 8.39 -17.81
C ILE A 174 9.08 9.86 -17.75
N GLY A 175 9.34 10.34 -16.53
CA GLY A 175 9.72 11.74 -16.25
C GLY A 175 10.23 11.88 -14.81
N PRO A 176 10.27 13.10 -14.25
CA PRO A 176 10.71 13.34 -12.86
C PRO A 176 9.93 12.52 -11.82
N HIS A 177 8.61 12.36 -12.01
CA HIS A 177 7.76 11.53 -11.14
C HIS A 177 8.25 10.08 -11.06
N PHE A 178 8.79 9.54 -12.16
CA PHE A 178 9.30 8.17 -12.20
C PHE A 178 10.57 8.00 -11.36
N LEU A 179 11.47 8.99 -11.35
CA LEU A 179 12.64 8.97 -10.48
C LEU A 179 12.24 9.04 -9.00
N MET A 180 11.26 9.88 -8.66
CA MET A 180 10.70 9.93 -7.31
C MET A 180 10.14 8.57 -6.89
N TRP A 181 9.45 7.87 -7.80
CA TRP A 181 8.97 6.52 -7.57
C TRP A 181 10.06 5.49 -7.32
N ILE A 182 11.14 5.52 -8.10
CA ILE A 182 12.30 4.64 -7.86
C ILE A 182 12.89 4.93 -6.48
N PHE A 183 13.08 6.21 -6.14
CA PHE A 183 13.62 6.62 -4.84
C PHE A 183 12.74 6.13 -3.68
N LEU A 184 11.43 6.42 -3.72
CA LEU A 184 10.46 6.00 -2.70
C LEU A 184 10.35 4.47 -2.62
N GLY A 185 10.44 3.78 -3.76
CA GLY A 185 10.48 2.32 -3.82
C GLY A 185 11.70 1.75 -3.11
N ILE A 186 12.91 2.22 -3.44
CA ILE A 186 14.16 1.79 -2.78
C ILE A 186 14.10 2.09 -1.29
N LEU A 187 13.69 3.31 -0.90
CA LEU A 187 13.54 3.69 0.49
C LEU A 187 12.54 2.77 1.22
N GLY A 188 11.40 2.48 0.59
CA GLY A 188 10.41 1.55 1.10
C GLY A 188 10.96 0.12 1.30
N ILE A 189 11.72 -0.42 0.33
CA ILE A 189 12.41 -1.71 0.47
C ILE A 189 13.33 -1.70 1.68
N VAL A 190 14.21 -0.70 1.75
CA VAL A 190 15.20 -0.59 2.81
C VAL A 190 14.49 -0.49 4.14
N LEU A 191 13.57 0.45 4.30
CA LEU A 191 12.82 0.60 5.53
C LEU A 191 12.10 -0.69 5.90
N LEU A 192 11.39 -1.36 4.98
CA LEU A 192 10.64 -2.59 5.26
C LEU A 192 11.52 -3.77 5.64
N PHE A 193 12.63 -3.98 4.94
CA PHE A 193 13.42 -5.21 5.06
C PHE A 193 14.69 -5.09 5.88
N TYR A 194 15.12 -3.87 6.23
CA TYR A 194 16.33 -3.64 7.00
C TYR A 194 16.46 -4.48 8.29
N PRO A 195 15.40 -4.68 9.11
CA PRO A 195 15.51 -5.53 10.29
C PRO A 195 15.86 -6.97 9.98
N TYR A 196 15.41 -7.50 8.84
CA TYR A 196 15.62 -8.91 8.47
C TYR A 196 16.98 -9.15 7.80
N LEU A 197 17.67 -8.08 7.38
CA LEU A 197 19.03 -8.14 6.85
C LEU A 197 20.07 -8.38 7.95
N ARG A 198 19.81 -7.90 9.17
CA ARG A 198 20.65 -8.19 10.33
C ARG A 198 20.28 -9.57 10.86
N LYS A 199 21.21 -10.52 10.83
CA LYS A 199 21.12 -11.67 11.75
C LYS A 199 21.22 -11.08 13.15
N GLU A 200 20.17 -11.18 13.94
CA GLU A 200 20.31 -10.98 15.39
C GLU A 200 21.29 -12.09 15.85
N ASN A 201 22.50 -11.67 16.23
CA ASN A 201 23.48 -12.54 16.88
C ASN A 201 23.04 -12.77 18.33
#